data_AF-A0A9D8MSF2-F1
#
_entry.id   AF-A0A9D8MSF2-F1
#
_cell.length_a   1.000
_cell.length_b   1.000
_cell.length_c   1.000
_cell.angle_alpha   90.00
_cell.angle_beta   90.00
_cell.angle_gamma   90.00
#
_symmetry.space_group_name_H-M   'P 1'
#
loop_
_entity.id
_entity.type
_entity.pdbx_description
1 polymer ?
#
loop_
_entity_poly.entity_id
_entity_poly.type
_entity_poly.pdbx_seq_one_letter_code
_entity_poly.pdbx_strand_id
1 'polypeptide(L)'
;VTGDGGMLGANYANITFNNCATLGEMGNPGSSMYSSFSAWSHGSSSTTLNNCYSLCKLTEGTGTGNCFTLTHQSGTNTINNCYYLNVIGKVIDGDQTQVTEEEVASGSLCARLGNGWYQNIGEDAYPIFDKTHATVKEITEAGYATMYIPNAVDVPTGVSVYTGEFEEDWLKLNAVEGSVPAWEPVVLKGAPGFYGFKPATPVDKSATVEFADWGVENAADLETTEVQGLTFSFDPGTNTGYAPKYYTSGAAIRIYAGNTMTISAEAPITKIEFNFVNNYAFQSGGFELSDGEYSLTSKTWTGSAESVTFTNTSAKQWRIVSMTVTYAGYPGNIAGNVLKGAAEDIEAAGKYILAKPDGEPVGFYLASTGTIKAGKAYLESAGNVKAFYFDEDDATGIRSIDNGQLPFDNRIYNVAGQRLQRMQKGINIVNGKKILVK
;
A
#
# COMPACT_ATOMS: atom_id res chain seq x y z
N VAL A 1 12.50 16.67 43.50
CA VAL A 1 13.39 15.71 42.82
C VAL A 1 13.54 16.23 41.41
N THR A 2 14.76 16.57 40.98
CA THR A 2 15.06 16.96 39.60
C THR A 2 15.48 15.69 38.87
N GLY A 3 14.61 15.18 38.01
CA GLY A 3 14.92 14.09 37.09
C GLY A 3 15.14 14.65 35.69
N ASP A 4 16.13 14.13 34.96
CA ASP A 4 16.41 14.54 33.59
C ASP A 4 15.82 13.51 32.63
N GLY A 5 14.66 13.83 32.07
CA GLY A 5 14.00 13.00 31.07
C GLY A 5 14.20 13.59 29.68
N GLY A 6 14.52 12.77 28.68
CA GLY A 6 14.64 13.25 27.30
C GLY A 6 13.34 13.86 26.76
N MET A 7 12.17 13.48 27.31
CA MET A 7 10.89 14.16 27.05
C MET A 7 10.29 14.79 28.31
N LEU A 8 10.33 14.11 29.46
CA LEU A 8 9.71 14.56 30.71
C LEU A 8 10.61 14.30 31.93
N GLY A 9 11.06 15.37 32.58
CA GLY A 9 11.86 15.26 33.80
C GLY A 9 11.10 14.68 35.00
N ALA A 10 9.85 15.11 35.22
CA ALA A 10 9.02 14.66 36.32
C ALA A 10 7.55 14.49 35.89
N ASN A 11 6.99 13.31 36.14
CA ASN A 11 5.64 12.92 35.78
C ASN A 11 4.71 12.89 37.00
N TYR A 12 3.71 13.77 37.00
CA TYR A 12 2.67 13.88 38.05
C TYR A 12 1.28 13.42 37.57
N ALA A 13 1.19 12.77 36.41
CA ALA A 13 -0.04 12.31 35.80
C ALA A 13 0.12 10.93 35.12
N ASN A 14 -0.97 10.40 34.57
CA ASN A 14 -0.88 9.24 33.68
C ASN A 14 -0.60 9.74 32.26
N ILE A 15 0.57 9.38 31.72
CA ILE A 15 1.04 9.88 30.43
C ILE A 15 1.20 8.71 29.47
N THR A 16 0.78 8.93 28.23
CA THR A 16 0.97 7.99 27.12
C THR A 16 1.82 8.64 26.04
N PHE A 17 2.91 7.97 25.68
CA PHE A 17 3.70 8.26 24.49
C PHE A 17 3.35 7.22 23.44
N ASN A 18 2.80 7.67 22.33
CA ASN A 18 2.60 6.82 21.16
C ASN A 18 3.55 7.34 20.10
N ASN A 19 4.27 6.47 19.40
CA ASN A 19 4.98 6.87 18.19
C ASN A 19 5.95 8.03 18.50
N CYS A 20 6.84 7.83 19.48
CA CYS A 20 7.78 8.86 19.94
C CYS A 20 9.22 8.34 19.91
N ALA A 21 10.17 9.20 19.57
CA ALA A 21 11.59 8.90 19.61
C ALA A 21 12.36 9.89 20.49
N THR A 22 13.38 9.39 21.18
CA THR A 22 14.36 10.23 21.89
C THR A 22 15.74 10.01 21.31
N LEU A 23 16.32 11.10 20.80
CA LEU A 23 17.58 11.12 20.07
C LEU A 23 18.58 12.06 20.75
N GLY A 24 19.86 11.94 20.40
CA GLY A 24 20.91 12.82 20.90
C GLY A 24 21.61 12.32 22.17
N GLU A 25 22.14 13.25 22.95
CA GLU A 25 22.96 12.95 24.13
C GLU A 25 22.33 13.54 25.39
N MET A 26 22.29 12.75 26.46
CA MET A 26 22.05 13.27 27.81
C MET A 26 23.41 13.50 28.48
N GLY A 27 23.71 14.77 28.74
CA GLY A 27 24.89 15.15 29.52
C GLY A 27 24.74 14.63 30.95
N ASN A 28 25.81 14.04 31.51
CA ASN A 28 25.84 13.56 32.89
C ASN A 28 25.96 14.77 33.85
N PRO A 29 24.88 15.22 34.50
CA PRO A 29 24.91 16.48 35.24
C PRO A 29 25.15 16.27 36.74
N GLY A 30 25.49 15.05 37.17
CA GLY A 30 25.45 14.70 38.59
C GLY A 30 24.02 14.60 39.17
N SER A 31 23.00 14.47 38.31
CA SER A 31 21.63 14.21 38.72
C SER A 31 21.46 12.74 39.16
N SER A 32 20.55 12.51 40.11
CA SER A 32 20.32 11.19 40.71
C SER A 32 19.33 10.31 39.94
N MET A 33 18.70 10.85 38.88
CA MET A 33 17.59 10.23 38.14
C MET A 33 17.53 10.73 36.69
N TYR A 34 17.63 9.82 35.73
CA TYR A 34 17.40 10.13 34.32
C TYR A 34 16.80 8.95 33.56
N SER A 35 16.16 9.25 32.43
CA SER A 35 15.71 8.27 31.45
C SER A 35 15.44 8.90 30.10
N SER A 36 15.40 8.12 29.03
CA SER A 36 15.23 8.69 27.70
C SER A 36 13.83 9.30 27.50
N PHE A 37 12.77 8.77 28.12
CA PHE A 37 11.42 9.36 28.05
C PHE A 37 11.06 10.12 29.33
N SER A 38 10.76 9.40 30.41
CA SER A 38 10.22 9.98 31.65
C SER A 38 10.98 9.53 32.90
N ALA A 39 11.74 10.48 33.47
CA ALA A 39 12.83 10.20 34.43
C ALA A 39 12.40 9.97 35.88
N TRP A 40 11.28 10.54 36.30
CA TRP A 40 10.68 10.26 37.60
C TRP A 40 9.17 10.31 37.47
N SER A 41 8.46 9.31 38.01
CA SER A 41 6.99 9.34 38.14
C SER A 41 6.60 9.39 39.60
N HIS A 42 5.71 10.31 39.98
CA HIS A 42 5.16 10.38 41.34
C HIS A 42 4.37 9.12 41.68
N GLY A 43 4.25 8.75 42.96
CA GLY A 43 3.86 7.40 43.42
C GLY A 43 2.52 6.81 42.94
N SER A 44 1.68 7.59 42.24
CA SER A 44 0.43 7.15 41.60
C SER A 44 0.36 7.42 40.09
N SER A 45 1.40 8.03 39.52
CA SER A 45 1.53 8.35 38.09
C SER A 45 2.00 7.11 37.31
N SER A 46 1.52 6.95 36.08
CA SER A 46 1.99 5.90 35.16
C SER A 46 2.54 6.47 33.86
N THR A 47 3.51 5.78 33.28
CA THR A 47 3.99 6.01 31.91
C THR A 47 3.60 4.82 31.03
N THR A 48 2.90 5.10 29.93
CA THR A 48 2.65 4.14 28.85
C THR A 48 3.50 4.52 27.64
N LEU A 49 4.31 3.60 27.15
CA LEU A 49 5.08 3.74 25.91
C LEU A 49 4.52 2.74 24.88
N ASN A 50 4.04 3.23 23.75
CA ASN A 50 3.58 2.42 22.65
C ASN A 50 4.35 2.79 21.38
N ASN A 51 5.03 1.82 20.79
CA ASN A 51 5.73 2.00 19.52
C ASN A 51 6.76 3.15 19.54
N CYS A 52 7.55 3.19 20.60
CA CYS A 52 8.54 4.23 20.88
C CYS A 52 9.96 3.68 20.83
N TYR A 53 10.95 4.50 20.50
CA TYR A 53 12.35 4.09 20.62
C TYR A 53 13.29 5.17 21.16
N SER A 54 14.45 4.75 21.65
CA SER A 54 15.51 5.65 22.10
C SER A 54 16.86 5.30 21.49
N LEU A 55 17.49 6.27 20.84
CA LEU A 55 18.91 6.21 20.47
C LEU A 55 19.77 7.06 21.40
N CYS A 56 19.14 7.67 22.41
CA CYS A 56 19.80 8.58 23.31
C CYS A 56 20.98 7.89 24.02
N LYS A 57 22.16 8.51 23.99
CA LYS A 57 23.35 8.04 24.72
C LYS A 57 23.70 8.98 25.86
N LEU A 58 24.52 8.52 26.80
CA LEU A 58 25.09 9.34 27.85
C LEU A 58 26.44 9.91 27.41
N THR A 59 26.68 11.19 27.70
CA THR A 59 27.96 11.84 27.38
C THR A 59 29.11 11.23 28.19
N GLU A 60 28.91 10.89 29.48
CA GLU A 60 29.91 10.19 30.30
C GLU A 60 29.28 9.30 31.39
N GLY A 61 29.87 8.12 31.63
CA GLY A 61 29.51 7.19 32.72
C GLY A 61 28.29 6.30 32.45
N THR A 62 28.02 5.38 33.38
CA THR A 62 26.74 4.66 33.48
C THR A 62 25.97 5.21 34.68
N GLY A 63 24.64 5.24 34.61
CA GLY A 63 23.82 5.76 35.69
C GLY A 63 23.94 4.94 36.95
N THR A 64 24.50 5.55 37.99
CA THR A 64 24.50 4.95 39.33
C THR A 64 23.29 5.53 40.09
N GLY A 65 22.36 4.67 40.51
CA GLY A 65 21.16 5.07 41.28
C GLY A 65 19.81 4.70 40.64
N ASN A 66 18.88 5.68 40.60
CA ASN A 66 17.49 5.56 40.09
C ASN A 66 17.37 6.03 38.64
N CYS A 67 18.31 5.58 37.79
CA CYS A 67 18.36 5.90 36.38
C CYS A 67 17.86 4.71 35.55
N PHE A 68 17.13 4.97 34.48
CA PHE A 68 16.42 3.97 33.70
C PHE A 68 16.59 4.22 32.21
N THR A 69 16.56 3.17 31.38
CA THR A 69 16.77 3.34 29.94
C THR A 69 15.64 4.12 29.29
N LEU A 70 14.40 3.61 29.36
CA LEU A 70 13.25 4.27 28.74
C LEU A 70 12.46 5.13 29.74
N THR A 71 12.05 4.57 30.88
CA THR A 71 11.26 5.30 31.88
C THR A 71 11.46 4.75 33.28
N HIS A 72 11.24 5.61 34.28
CA HIS A 72 11.38 5.30 35.70
C HIS A 72 10.45 4.18 36.19
N GLN A 73 10.95 3.29 37.07
CA GLN A 73 10.18 2.22 37.71
C GLN A 73 9.33 2.73 38.89
N SER A 74 8.33 3.57 38.66
CA SER A 74 7.29 3.86 39.66
C SER A 74 5.90 3.80 39.05
N GLY A 75 4.93 3.34 39.84
CA GLY A 75 3.56 3.10 39.36
C GLY A 75 3.42 1.86 38.48
N THR A 76 2.31 1.77 37.75
CA THR A 76 1.98 0.71 36.78
C THR A 76 2.35 1.16 35.37
N ASN A 77 3.63 1.10 35.00
CA ASN A 77 4.05 1.43 33.64
C ASN A 77 3.62 0.34 32.65
N THR A 78 3.39 0.73 31.41
CA THR A 78 3.12 -0.18 30.29
C THR A 78 4.09 0.12 29.17
N ILE A 79 4.77 -0.89 28.64
CA ILE A 79 5.73 -0.73 27.54
C ILE A 79 5.37 -1.76 26.48
N ASN A 80 5.04 -1.27 25.29
CA ASN A 80 4.55 -2.06 24.15
C ASN A 80 5.32 -1.67 22.88
N ASN A 81 5.91 -2.65 22.19
CA ASN A 81 6.69 -2.48 20.96
C ASN A 81 7.75 -1.39 21.05
N CYS A 82 8.57 -1.40 22.10
CA CYS A 82 9.58 -0.37 22.33
C CYS A 82 11.01 -0.83 22.03
N TYR A 83 11.89 0.11 21.68
CA TYR A 83 13.27 -0.21 21.32
C TYR A 83 14.26 0.77 21.93
N TYR A 84 15.49 0.31 22.19
CA TYR A 84 16.58 1.20 22.59
C TYR A 84 17.91 0.73 22.04
N LEU A 85 18.78 1.66 21.62
CA LEU A 85 20.14 1.32 21.20
C LEU A 85 21.09 1.29 22.40
N ASN A 86 21.07 2.36 23.18
CA ASN A 86 22.01 2.57 24.28
C ASN A 86 21.35 2.27 25.62
N VAL A 87 21.99 1.40 26.41
CA VAL A 87 21.63 1.19 27.81
C VAL A 87 22.22 2.33 28.63
N ILE A 88 21.37 3.31 28.96
CA ILE A 88 21.77 4.46 29.77
C ILE A 88 21.49 4.25 31.27
N GLY A 89 20.60 3.32 31.62
CA GLY A 89 20.26 3.01 33.01
C GLY A 89 19.71 1.60 33.14
N LYS A 90 18.94 1.35 34.20
CA LYS A 90 18.26 0.06 34.38
C LYS A 90 17.18 -0.11 33.30
N VAL A 91 17.09 -1.33 32.77
CA VAL A 91 15.97 -1.75 31.92
C VAL A 91 14.91 -2.37 32.82
N ILE A 92 13.67 -1.91 32.68
CA ILE A 92 12.53 -2.44 33.45
C ILE A 92 11.80 -3.51 32.63
N ASP A 93 10.89 -4.25 33.26
CA ASP A 93 10.10 -5.25 32.55
C ASP A 93 9.10 -4.59 31.57
N GLY A 94 8.79 -5.27 30.47
CA GLY A 94 7.92 -4.80 29.40
C GLY A 94 8.38 -5.23 28.00
N ASP A 95 7.54 -5.02 27.00
CA ASP A 95 7.84 -5.33 25.59
C ASP A 95 8.79 -4.28 24.99
N GLN A 96 10.07 -4.43 25.33
CA GLN A 96 11.17 -3.62 24.83
C GLN A 96 12.37 -4.46 24.43
N THR A 97 13.04 -4.06 23.35
CA THR A 97 14.19 -4.77 22.81
C THR A 97 15.38 -3.83 22.61
N GLN A 98 16.57 -4.25 23.05
CA GLN A 98 17.80 -3.57 22.68
C GLN A 98 18.12 -3.84 21.21
N VAL A 99 18.34 -2.79 20.43
CA VAL A 99 18.79 -2.89 19.03
C VAL A 99 20.26 -2.54 18.90
N THR A 100 20.86 -2.96 17.79
CA THR A 100 22.23 -2.63 17.38
C THR A 100 22.27 -1.44 16.42
N GLU A 101 23.44 -0.83 16.23
CA GLU A 101 23.63 0.21 15.21
C GLU A 101 23.32 -0.32 13.80
N GLU A 102 23.64 -1.59 13.54
CA GLU A 102 23.32 -2.26 12.28
C GLU A 102 21.81 -2.40 12.07
N GLU A 103 21.04 -2.75 13.10
CA GLU A 103 19.58 -2.83 13.01
C GLU A 103 18.93 -1.44 12.82
N VAL A 104 19.54 -0.38 13.34
CA VAL A 104 19.11 1.00 13.08
C VAL A 104 19.42 1.39 11.62
N ALA A 105 20.63 1.11 11.14
CA ALA A 105 21.09 1.51 9.81
C ALA A 105 20.44 0.71 8.67
N SER A 106 20.18 -0.58 8.89
CA SER A 106 19.62 -1.50 7.88
C SER A 106 18.12 -1.30 7.63
N GLY A 107 17.42 -0.50 8.44
CA GLY A 107 15.97 -0.39 8.39
C GLY A 107 15.22 -1.45 9.21
N SER A 108 15.93 -2.38 9.87
CA SER A 108 15.34 -3.40 10.74
C SER A 108 14.49 -2.77 11.85
N LEU A 109 15.03 -1.77 12.55
CA LEU A 109 14.26 -1.02 13.55
C LEU A 109 13.01 -0.36 12.94
N CYS A 110 13.13 0.28 11.78
CA CYS A 110 12.00 0.93 11.11
C CYS A 110 10.89 -0.07 10.75
N ALA A 111 11.25 -1.25 10.23
CA ALA A 111 10.31 -2.30 9.88
C ALA A 111 9.57 -2.85 11.10
N ARG A 112 10.26 -3.03 12.23
CA ARG A 112 9.67 -3.49 13.50
C ARG A 112 8.75 -2.46 14.13
N LEU A 113 9.09 -1.18 14.04
CA LEU A 113 8.25 -0.08 14.51
C LEU A 113 6.97 0.06 13.66
N GLY A 114 7.06 -0.08 12.34
CA GLY A 114 5.90 0.05 11.44
C GLY A 114 5.12 1.36 11.67
N ASN A 115 3.79 1.33 11.47
CA ASN A 115 2.83 2.35 11.97
C ASN A 115 3.24 3.84 11.78
N GLY A 116 3.76 4.19 10.60
CA GLY A 116 4.11 5.57 10.25
C GLY A 116 5.53 5.99 10.59
N TRP A 117 6.41 5.06 10.98
CA TRP A 117 7.85 5.26 10.93
C TRP A 117 8.39 4.96 9.52
N TYR A 118 9.25 5.84 9.03
CA TYR A 118 9.83 5.79 7.68
C TYR A 118 11.35 5.88 7.73
N GLN A 119 12.03 5.30 6.74
CA GLN A 119 13.49 5.37 6.64
C GLN A 119 13.97 5.12 5.19
N ASN A 120 14.66 6.09 4.62
CA ASN A 120 15.48 5.93 3.41
C ASN A 120 16.77 5.21 3.80
N ILE A 121 16.80 3.89 3.61
CA ILE A 121 17.96 3.04 3.94
C ILE A 121 19.21 3.56 3.20
N GLY A 122 20.30 3.76 3.96
CA GLY A 122 21.56 4.30 3.45
C GLY A 122 21.64 5.83 3.37
N GLU A 123 20.54 6.55 3.58
CA GLU A 123 20.49 8.02 3.63
C GLU A 123 20.17 8.50 5.06
N ASP A 124 19.14 7.93 5.68
CA ASP A 124 18.72 8.28 7.03
C ASP A 124 19.52 7.54 8.09
N ALA A 125 19.95 8.27 9.12
CA ALA A 125 20.65 7.69 10.26
C ALA A 125 19.74 6.83 11.16
N TYR A 126 18.42 7.02 11.11
CA TYR A 126 17.44 6.36 11.97
C TYR A 126 16.02 6.52 11.42
N PRO A 127 15.02 5.76 11.91
CA PRO A 127 13.62 5.94 11.54
C PRO A 127 13.10 7.33 11.87
N ILE A 128 12.24 7.91 11.04
CA ILE A 128 11.67 9.26 11.24
C ILE A 128 10.16 9.29 10.99
N PHE A 129 9.48 10.33 11.50
CA PHE A 129 8.06 10.62 11.22
C PHE A 129 7.87 11.52 10.01
N ASP A 130 8.50 11.18 8.90
CA ASP A 130 8.32 11.89 7.63
C ASP A 130 7.83 10.93 6.55
N LYS A 131 6.56 11.09 6.17
CA LYS A 131 5.91 10.26 5.16
C LYS A 131 6.48 10.43 3.74
N THR A 132 7.36 11.40 3.53
CA THR A 132 8.10 11.56 2.27
C THR A 132 9.26 10.55 2.15
N HIS A 133 9.62 9.88 3.25
CA HIS A 133 10.63 8.83 3.28
C HIS A 133 10.03 7.44 3.09
N ALA A 134 10.89 6.45 2.84
CA ALA A 134 10.46 5.13 2.46
C ALA A 134 9.75 4.36 3.58
N THR A 135 8.70 3.61 3.21
CA THR A 135 8.15 2.57 4.08
C THR A 135 9.07 1.36 4.02
N VAL A 136 9.59 0.88 5.15
CA VAL A 136 10.48 -0.29 5.17
C VAL A 136 9.70 -1.59 5.31
N LYS A 137 10.00 -2.58 4.46
CA LYS A 137 9.46 -3.94 4.54
C LYS A 137 10.58 -4.97 4.61
N GLU A 138 10.37 -5.99 5.43
CA GLU A 138 11.25 -7.14 5.53
C GLU A 138 10.84 -8.22 4.52
N ILE A 139 11.84 -8.79 3.83
CA ILE A 139 11.76 -10.08 3.15
C ILE A 139 12.56 -11.07 3.99
N THR A 140 11.92 -12.15 4.44
CA THR A 140 12.54 -13.13 5.33
C THR A 140 13.44 -14.11 4.56
N GLU A 141 14.07 -15.06 5.26
CA GLU A 141 14.79 -16.19 4.66
C GLU A 141 13.93 -17.05 3.71
N ALA A 142 12.60 -16.92 3.76
CA ALA A 142 11.72 -17.54 2.79
C ALA A 142 11.86 -16.95 1.38
N GLY A 143 12.46 -15.76 1.24
CA GLY A 143 12.61 -15.04 -0.03
C GLY A 143 11.34 -14.32 -0.52
N TYR A 144 10.28 -14.34 0.30
CA TYR A 144 9.00 -13.73 -0.01
C TYR A 144 8.42 -12.95 1.18
N ALA A 145 7.62 -11.94 0.86
CA ALA A 145 6.78 -11.19 1.79
C ALA A 145 5.48 -10.76 1.09
N THR A 146 4.58 -10.13 1.84
CA THR A 146 3.38 -9.49 1.29
C THR A 146 3.27 -8.05 1.77
N MET A 147 2.68 -7.19 0.95
CA MET A 147 2.49 -5.78 1.27
C MET A 147 1.09 -5.30 0.87
N TYR A 148 0.50 -4.48 1.71
CA TYR A 148 -0.71 -3.69 1.45
C TYR A 148 -0.56 -2.39 2.23
N ILE A 149 -0.44 -1.24 1.56
CA ILE A 149 -0.12 0.03 2.23
C ILE A 149 -0.92 1.20 1.64
N PRO A 150 -1.22 2.25 2.43
CA PRO A 150 -2.09 3.35 2.01
C PRO A 150 -1.47 4.33 0.99
N ASN A 151 -0.20 4.15 0.65
CA ASN A 151 0.54 5.06 -0.21
C ASN A 151 1.10 4.29 -1.41
N ALA A 152 1.08 4.93 -2.58
CA ALA A 152 1.77 4.39 -3.74
C ALA A 152 3.29 4.48 -3.55
N VAL A 153 4.01 3.46 -4.00
CA VAL A 153 5.46 3.33 -3.77
C VAL A 153 6.19 2.80 -4.99
N ASP A 154 7.42 3.26 -5.17
CA ASP A 154 8.32 2.71 -6.18
C ASP A 154 8.86 1.34 -5.75
N VAL A 155 9.03 0.44 -6.71
CA VAL A 155 9.64 -0.88 -6.45
C VAL A 155 11.16 -0.71 -6.29
N PRO A 156 11.74 -1.04 -5.11
CA PRO A 156 13.17 -0.88 -4.89
C PRO A 156 13.99 -1.93 -5.66
N THR A 157 15.24 -1.59 -5.98
CA THR A 157 16.19 -2.51 -6.60
C THR A 157 16.32 -3.81 -5.79
N GLY A 158 16.32 -4.95 -6.48
CA GLY A 158 16.47 -6.28 -5.84
C GLY A 158 15.16 -6.87 -5.31
N VAL A 159 14.03 -6.19 -5.49
CA VAL A 159 12.70 -6.72 -5.20
C VAL A 159 11.90 -6.83 -6.49
N SER A 160 11.26 -7.98 -6.68
CA SER A 160 10.21 -8.17 -7.67
C SER A 160 8.85 -8.15 -7.00
N VAL A 161 7.87 -7.51 -7.62
CA VAL A 161 6.51 -7.38 -7.08
C VAL A 161 5.51 -8.06 -8.00
N TYR A 162 4.52 -8.73 -7.41
CA TYR A 162 3.51 -9.48 -8.14
C TYR A 162 2.12 -9.26 -7.57
N THR A 163 1.14 -9.22 -8.47
CA THR A 163 -0.28 -9.44 -8.16
C THR A 163 -0.65 -10.89 -8.47
N GLY A 164 -1.83 -11.34 -8.06
CA GLY A 164 -2.29 -12.71 -8.31
C GLY A 164 -3.56 -12.73 -9.16
N GLU A 165 -3.73 -13.73 -10.02
CA GLU A 165 -4.98 -14.01 -10.74
C GLU A 165 -5.25 -15.51 -10.72
N PHE A 166 -6.51 -15.94 -10.55
CA PHE A 166 -6.83 -17.37 -10.63
C PHE A 166 -6.97 -17.83 -12.08
N GLU A 167 -6.22 -18.85 -12.46
CA GLU A 167 -6.39 -19.61 -13.70
C GLU A 167 -6.76 -21.06 -13.33
N GLU A 168 -8.05 -21.41 -13.42
CA GLU A 168 -8.59 -22.69 -12.94
C GLU A 168 -8.23 -22.93 -11.45
N ASP A 169 -7.42 -23.94 -11.15
CA ASP A 169 -6.95 -24.28 -9.80
C ASP A 169 -5.59 -23.63 -9.45
N TRP A 170 -5.11 -22.68 -10.25
CA TRP A 170 -3.77 -22.12 -10.13
C TRP A 170 -3.82 -20.63 -9.78
N LEU A 171 -2.87 -20.18 -8.97
CA LEU A 171 -2.65 -18.75 -8.76
C LEU A 171 -1.53 -18.29 -9.70
N LYS A 172 -1.87 -17.57 -10.74
CA LYS A 172 -0.89 -16.96 -11.62
C LYS A 172 -0.39 -15.66 -10.99
N LEU A 173 0.93 -15.49 -10.92
CA LEU A 173 1.53 -14.23 -10.49
C LEU A 173 1.79 -13.34 -11.71
N ASN A 174 1.24 -12.13 -11.69
CA ASN A 174 1.43 -11.12 -12.71
C ASN A 174 2.43 -10.08 -12.19
N ALA A 175 3.54 -9.87 -12.90
CA ALA A 175 4.58 -8.93 -12.48
C ALA A 175 4.05 -7.49 -12.48
N VAL A 176 4.41 -6.73 -11.46
CA VAL A 176 4.16 -5.29 -11.35
C VAL A 176 5.48 -4.56 -11.61
N GLU A 177 5.49 -3.71 -12.64
CA GLU A 177 6.65 -2.90 -13.00
C GLU A 177 6.47 -1.43 -12.62
N GLY A 178 7.58 -0.78 -12.25
CA GLY A 178 7.60 0.64 -11.88
C GLY A 178 7.19 0.87 -10.43
N SER A 179 5.89 0.99 -10.20
CA SER A 179 5.33 1.37 -8.90
C SER A 179 4.13 0.52 -8.51
N VAL A 180 3.92 0.38 -7.21
CA VAL A 180 2.75 -0.24 -6.60
C VAL A 180 1.79 0.89 -6.22
N PRO A 181 0.56 0.94 -6.75
CA PRO A 181 -0.46 1.89 -6.32
C PRO A 181 -0.80 1.77 -4.83
N ALA A 182 -1.39 2.84 -4.28
CA ALA A 182 -1.93 2.82 -2.93
C ALA A 182 -3.02 1.76 -2.81
N TRP A 183 -3.07 1.10 -1.65
CA TRP A 183 -4.04 0.04 -1.34
C TRP A 183 -4.02 -1.13 -2.33
N GLU A 184 -2.89 -1.38 -2.97
CA GLU A 184 -2.75 -2.55 -3.80
C GLU A 184 -2.08 -3.71 -3.02
N PRO A 185 -2.77 -4.84 -2.84
CA PRO A 185 -2.19 -6.00 -2.16
C PRO A 185 -1.26 -6.76 -3.10
N VAL A 186 0.01 -6.92 -2.71
CA VAL A 186 1.04 -7.53 -3.55
C VAL A 186 1.91 -8.55 -2.81
N VAL A 187 2.49 -9.47 -3.58
CA VAL A 187 3.57 -10.36 -3.15
C VAL A 187 4.92 -9.71 -3.51
N LEU A 188 5.85 -9.74 -2.56
CA LEU A 188 7.23 -9.31 -2.74
C LEU A 188 8.12 -10.56 -2.84
N LYS A 189 9.06 -10.57 -3.78
CA LYS A 189 10.12 -11.59 -3.90
C LYS A 189 11.48 -10.90 -3.92
N GLY A 190 12.42 -11.40 -3.13
CA GLY A 190 13.76 -10.83 -3.05
C GLY A 190 14.69 -11.65 -2.16
N ALA A 191 15.95 -11.23 -2.04
CA ALA A 191 16.85 -11.80 -1.06
C ALA A 191 16.38 -11.44 0.37
N PRO A 192 16.79 -12.20 1.41
CA PRO A 192 16.47 -11.84 2.78
C PRO A 192 17.08 -10.48 3.13
N GLY A 193 16.29 -9.60 3.74
CA GLY A 193 16.71 -8.25 4.10
C GLY A 193 15.57 -7.25 4.24
N PHE A 194 15.94 -5.99 4.42
CA PHE A 194 15.01 -4.87 4.58
C PHE A 194 15.09 -3.96 3.37
N TYR A 195 13.93 -3.56 2.86
CA TYR A 195 13.80 -2.81 1.62
C TYR A 195 12.93 -1.57 1.84
N GLY A 196 13.43 -0.41 1.43
CA GLY A 196 12.74 0.86 1.50
C GLY A 196 11.90 1.11 0.25
N PHE A 197 10.58 1.12 0.40
CA PHE A 197 9.62 1.49 -0.63
C PHE A 197 9.36 3.00 -0.57
N LYS A 198 10.07 3.76 -1.41
CA LYS A 198 9.96 5.23 -1.49
C LYS A 198 8.57 5.62 -2.04
N PRO A 199 7.95 6.72 -1.57
CA PRO A 199 6.71 7.21 -2.15
C PRO A 199 6.85 7.43 -3.65
N ALA A 200 5.95 6.84 -4.44
CA ALA A 200 5.99 6.97 -5.89
C ALA A 200 5.61 8.39 -6.31
N THR A 201 6.25 8.87 -7.36
CA THR A 201 5.83 10.12 -8.01
C THR A 201 4.68 9.81 -8.98
N PRO A 202 3.52 10.48 -8.85
CA PRO A 202 2.45 10.32 -9.82
C PRO A 202 2.92 10.69 -11.23
N VAL A 203 2.53 9.90 -12.22
CA VAL A 203 2.70 10.20 -13.64
C VAL A 203 1.37 10.61 -14.25
N ASP A 204 1.41 11.52 -15.22
CA ASP A 204 0.21 11.89 -15.96
C ASP A 204 -0.28 10.69 -16.79
N LYS A 205 -1.47 10.17 -16.45
CA LYS A 205 -2.27 9.31 -17.32
C LYS A 205 -3.28 10.17 -18.05
N SER A 206 -3.71 9.74 -19.23
CA SER A 206 -4.80 10.41 -19.94
C SER A 206 -5.78 9.42 -20.55
N ALA A 207 -7.05 9.81 -20.54
CA ALA A 207 -8.12 9.15 -21.27
C ALA A 207 -8.80 10.17 -22.17
N THR A 208 -8.93 9.84 -23.45
CA THR A 208 -9.72 10.63 -24.40
C THR A 208 -11.05 9.92 -24.61
N VAL A 209 -12.14 10.66 -24.41
CA VAL A 209 -13.50 10.17 -24.67
C VAL A 209 -14.11 10.96 -25.81
N GLU A 210 -14.58 10.25 -26.82
CA GLU A 210 -15.39 10.78 -27.92
C GLU A 210 -16.84 10.36 -27.65
N PHE A 211 -17.74 11.33 -27.43
CA PHE A 211 -19.12 11.01 -27.05
C PHE A 211 -19.91 10.28 -28.14
N ALA A 212 -19.44 10.34 -29.39
CA ALA A 212 -20.01 9.56 -30.48
C ALA A 212 -19.81 8.05 -30.31
N ASP A 213 -18.78 7.63 -29.58
CA ASP A 213 -18.43 6.22 -29.41
C ASP A 213 -19.21 5.56 -28.26
N TRP A 214 -20.02 6.33 -27.52
CA TRP A 214 -20.76 5.84 -26.36
C TRP A 214 -22.02 5.04 -26.74
N GLY A 215 -22.37 4.99 -28.03
CA GLY A 215 -23.53 4.23 -28.52
C GLY A 215 -24.89 4.79 -28.07
N VAL A 216 -24.94 6.05 -27.63
CA VAL A 216 -26.16 6.71 -27.16
C VAL A 216 -27.04 7.13 -28.35
N GLU A 217 -28.34 6.84 -28.28
CA GLU A 217 -29.29 7.23 -29.32
C GLU A 217 -29.46 8.76 -29.43
N ASN A 218 -29.88 9.23 -30.61
CA ASN A 218 -30.09 10.66 -30.82
C ASN A 218 -31.21 11.21 -29.91
N ALA A 219 -30.90 12.31 -29.21
CA ALA A 219 -31.77 13.01 -28.26
C ALA A 219 -32.10 12.23 -26.97
N ALA A 220 -31.40 11.13 -26.70
CA ALA A 220 -31.51 10.39 -25.45
C ALA A 220 -30.85 11.17 -24.30
N ASP A 221 -31.40 10.99 -23.09
CA ASP A 221 -30.82 11.50 -21.85
C ASP A 221 -29.51 10.77 -21.55
N LEU A 222 -28.57 11.48 -20.93
CA LEU A 222 -27.30 10.92 -20.47
C LEU A 222 -27.42 10.53 -19.00
N GLU A 223 -26.93 9.35 -18.68
CA GLU A 223 -26.81 8.84 -17.32
C GLU A 223 -25.34 8.70 -16.94
N THR A 224 -25.08 8.37 -15.67
CA THR A 224 -23.74 8.07 -15.19
C THR A 224 -23.11 6.93 -15.99
N THR A 225 -21.93 7.16 -16.55
CA THR A 225 -21.20 6.18 -17.36
C THR A 225 -19.73 6.14 -16.93
N GLU A 226 -19.18 4.93 -16.87
CA GLU A 226 -17.76 4.72 -16.60
C GLU A 226 -17.01 4.40 -17.90
N VAL A 227 -15.91 5.12 -18.15
CA VAL A 227 -15.06 4.92 -19.34
C VAL A 227 -13.60 5.04 -18.91
N GLN A 228 -12.81 3.98 -19.15
CA GLN A 228 -11.36 3.97 -18.90
C GLN A 228 -10.96 4.39 -17.46
N GLY A 229 -11.72 3.94 -16.45
CA GLY A 229 -11.47 4.26 -15.04
C GLY A 229 -11.93 5.66 -14.60
N LEU A 230 -12.64 6.38 -15.47
CA LEU A 230 -13.26 7.67 -15.15
C LEU A 230 -14.77 7.51 -15.06
N THR A 231 -15.38 8.16 -14.08
CA THR A 231 -16.84 8.26 -13.98
C THR A 231 -17.29 9.61 -14.51
N PHE A 232 -18.24 9.58 -15.44
CA PHE A 232 -18.92 10.77 -15.96
C PHE A 232 -20.37 10.73 -15.51
N SER A 233 -20.78 11.70 -14.71
CA SER A 233 -22.18 11.87 -14.27
C SER A 233 -22.78 13.11 -14.90
N PHE A 234 -24.03 13.00 -15.37
CA PHE A 234 -24.77 14.06 -16.02
C PHE A 234 -26.09 14.24 -15.30
N ASP A 235 -26.33 15.41 -14.71
CA ASP A 235 -27.51 15.65 -13.89
C ASP A 235 -28.29 16.88 -14.38
N PRO A 236 -29.64 16.85 -14.36
CA PRO A 236 -30.47 18.02 -14.64
C PRO A 236 -30.12 19.24 -13.78
N GLY A 237 -29.52 19.04 -12.61
CA GLY A 237 -29.15 20.06 -11.65
C GLY A 237 -30.37 20.86 -11.20
N THR A 238 -30.33 22.17 -11.42
CA THR A 238 -31.49 23.05 -11.14
C THR A 238 -32.51 23.09 -12.28
N ASN A 239 -32.21 22.47 -13.42
CA ASN A 239 -33.11 22.43 -14.58
C ASN A 239 -33.96 21.17 -14.58
N THR A 240 -35.16 21.30 -14.02
CA THR A 240 -36.14 20.20 -13.91
C THR A 240 -36.88 19.88 -15.21
N GLY A 241 -36.63 20.62 -16.30
CA GLY A 241 -37.33 20.45 -17.58
C GLY A 241 -36.52 19.74 -18.67
N TYR A 242 -35.18 19.79 -18.59
CA TYR A 242 -34.29 19.22 -19.61
C TYR A 242 -33.05 18.64 -18.96
N ALA A 243 -32.91 17.31 -19.00
CA ALA A 243 -31.67 16.63 -18.65
C ALA A 243 -30.60 16.82 -19.74
N PRO A 244 -29.31 16.63 -19.42
CA PRO A 244 -28.25 16.51 -20.42
C PRO A 244 -28.56 15.43 -21.45
N LYS A 245 -28.30 15.72 -22.73
CA LYS A 245 -28.66 14.83 -23.84
C LYS A 245 -27.56 14.67 -24.88
N TYR A 246 -27.46 13.50 -25.50
CA TYR A 246 -26.63 13.30 -26.68
C TYR A 246 -27.38 13.64 -27.96
N TYR A 247 -26.70 14.25 -28.94
CA TYR A 247 -27.25 14.49 -30.28
C TYR A 247 -26.25 14.08 -31.36
N THR A 248 -26.72 13.30 -32.33
CA THR A 248 -25.93 12.95 -33.52
C THR A 248 -25.62 14.18 -34.38
N SER A 249 -26.50 15.18 -34.36
CA SER A 249 -26.24 16.51 -34.92
C SER A 249 -25.12 17.22 -34.15
N GLY A 250 -23.92 17.21 -34.74
CA GLY A 250 -22.72 17.76 -34.15
C GLY A 250 -21.96 16.77 -33.26
N ALA A 251 -22.39 15.51 -33.21
CA ALA A 251 -21.76 14.41 -32.47
C ALA A 251 -21.36 14.82 -31.03
N ALA A 252 -22.30 15.42 -30.30
CA ALA A 252 -21.98 16.10 -29.06
C ALA A 252 -23.06 15.93 -28.00
N ILE A 253 -22.62 15.87 -26.75
CA ILE A 253 -23.50 16.03 -25.59
C ILE A 253 -23.90 17.50 -25.45
N ARG A 254 -25.09 17.75 -24.90
CA ARG A 254 -25.63 19.07 -24.64
C ARG A 254 -25.90 19.22 -23.15
N ILE A 255 -25.24 20.21 -22.55
CA ILE A 255 -25.45 20.62 -21.16
C ILE A 255 -26.24 21.92 -21.18
N TYR A 256 -27.51 21.88 -20.77
CA TYR A 256 -28.40 23.04 -20.80
C TYR A 256 -28.20 23.93 -19.57
N ALA A 257 -28.79 25.13 -19.58
CA ALA A 257 -28.83 26.01 -18.42
C ALA A 257 -29.32 25.24 -17.18
N GLY A 258 -28.64 25.35 -16.05
CA GLY A 258 -28.94 24.67 -14.79
C GLY A 258 -28.45 23.23 -14.67
N ASN A 259 -28.04 22.57 -15.77
CA ASN A 259 -27.50 21.22 -15.73
C ASN A 259 -26.09 21.18 -15.15
N THR A 260 -25.70 20.00 -14.65
CA THR A 260 -24.33 19.72 -14.20
C THR A 260 -23.73 18.53 -14.93
N MET A 261 -22.40 18.52 -14.99
CA MET A 261 -21.58 17.39 -15.41
C MET A 261 -20.47 17.21 -14.40
N THR A 262 -20.34 16.01 -13.83
CA THR A 262 -19.29 15.65 -12.88
C THR A 262 -18.36 14.63 -13.50
N ILE A 263 -17.06 14.85 -13.34
CA ILE A 263 -16.00 13.93 -13.76
C ILE A 263 -15.23 13.54 -12.52
N SER A 264 -15.14 12.24 -12.24
CA SER A 264 -14.35 11.72 -11.11
C SER A 264 -13.43 10.58 -11.51
N ALA A 265 -12.37 10.41 -10.73
CA ALA A 265 -11.35 9.40 -10.89
C ALA A 265 -10.87 8.93 -9.51
N GLU A 266 -10.29 7.74 -9.43
CA GLU A 266 -9.69 7.23 -8.19
C GLU A 266 -8.45 8.02 -7.74
N ALA A 267 -7.89 8.85 -8.63
CA ALA A 267 -6.73 9.66 -8.38
C ALA A 267 -6.95 11.10 -8.90
N PRO A 268 -6.25 12.11 -8.35
CA PRO A 268 -6.50 13.51 -8.68
C PRO A 268 -6.44 13.81 -10.18
N ILE A 269 -7.51 14.39 -10.72
CA ILE A 269 -7.56 14.93 -12.07
C ILE A 269 -6.75 16.22 -12.09
N THR A 270 -5.79 16.31 -13.01
CA THR A 270 -4.87 17.45 -13.11
C THR A 270 -5.24 18.39 -14.25
N LYS A 271 -5.87 17.86 -15.30
CA LYS A 271 -6.23 18.64 -16.50
C LYS A 271 -7.41 18.01 -17.23
N ILE A 272 -8.31 18.83 -17.77
CA ILE A 272 -9.37 18.38 -18.70
C ILE A 272 -9.38 19.31 -19.92
N GLU A 273 -9.11 18.76 -21.08
CA GLU A 273 -9.12 19.49 -22.36
C GLU A 273 -10.43 19.20 -23.08
N PHE A 274 -11.22 20.24 -23.34
CA PHE A 274 -12.54 20.10 -23.94
C PHE A 274 -12.55 20.46 -25.43
N ASN A 275 -13.18 19.60 -26.21
CA ASN A 275 -13.49 19.86 -27.60
C ASN A 275 -14.99 20.18 -27.74
N PHE A 276 -15.31 21.36 -28.26
CA PHE A 276 -16.69 21.83 -28.39
C PHE A 276 -17.11 21.98 -29.85
N VAL A 277 -18.41 21.87 -30.10
CA VAL A 277 -18.99 22.29 -31.37
C VAL A 277 -18.91 23.81 -31.49
N ASN A 278 -18.17 24.33 -32.47
CA ASN A 278 -18.11 25.76 -32.82
C ASN A 278 -17.95 26.67 -31.57
N ASN A 279 -18.89 27.61 -31.39
CA ASN A 279 -18.91 28.61 -30.31
C ASN A 279 -19.80 28.20 -29.12
N TYR A 280 -20.13 26.92 -28.98
CA TYR A 280 -20.90 26.38 -27.84
C TYR A 280 -19.99 25.95 -26.67
N ALA A 281 -18.84 26.61 -26.52
CA ALA A 281 -17.94 26.45 -25.39
C ALA A 281 -18.42 27.26 -24.17
N PHE A 282 -17.74 27.08 -23.04
CA PHE A 282 -17.98 27.86 -21.83
C PHE A 282 -17.77 29.35 -22.12
N GLN A 283 -18.51 30.20 -21.41
CA GLN A 283 -18.46 31.66 -21.56
C GLN A 283 -18.11 32.32 -20.23
N SER A 284 -17.48 33.49 -20.28
CA SER A 284 -17.15 34.25 -19.07
C SER A 284 -18.39 34.49 -18.21
N GLY A 285 -18.33 34.07 -16.94
CA GLY A 285 -19.45 34.16 -15.99
C GLY A 285 -20.64 33.23 -16.29
N GLY A 286 -20.49 32.28 -17.22
CA GLY A 286 -21.55 31.35 -17.63
C GLY A 286 -21.38 29.93 -17.13
N PHE A 287 -20.54 29.71 -16.12
CA PHE A 287 -20.32 28.41 -15.48
C PHE A 287 -19.87 28.58 -14.03
N GLU A 288 -20.07 27.53 -13.23
CA GLU A 288 -19.45 27.35 -11.92
C GLU A 288 -18.66 26.04 -11.90
N LEU A 289 -17.61 26.00 -11.08
CA LEU A 289 -16.75 24.84 -10.87
C LEU A 289 -16.77 24.49 -9.39
N SER A 290 -16.78 23.19 -9.06
CA SER A 290 -16.58 22.74 -7.68
C SER A 290 -15.13 22.85 -7.21
N ASP A 291 -14.18 22.77 -8.15
CA ASP A 291 -12.73 22.83 -7.90
C ASP A 291 -11.97 23.30 -9.15
N GLY A 292 -10.72 23.72 -8.98
CA GLY A 292 -9.80 24.10 -10.04
C GLY A 292 -10.20 25.36 -10.81
N GLU A 293 -9.51 25.58 -11.92
CA GLU A 293 -9.66 26.76 -12.77
C GLU A 293 -9.87 26.35 -14.23
N TYR A 294 -10.70 27.10 -14.96
CA TYR A 294 -10.93 26.89 -16.39
C TYR A 294 -10.45 28.07 -17.22
N SER A 295 -9.61 27.78 -18.21
CA SER A 295 -9.14 28.72 -19.21
C SER A 295 -10.07 28.73 -20.42
N LEU A 296 -10.79 29.85 -20.62
CA LEU A 296 -11.61 30.08 -21.81
C LEU A 296 -10.80 30.07 -23.11
N THR A 297 -9.52 30.45 -23.04
CA THR A 297 -8.64 30.56 -24.21
C THR A 297 -8.17 29.19 -24.69
N SER A 298 -7.66 28.36 -23.78
CA SER A 298 -7.16 27.03 -24.12
C SER A 298 -8.26 25.96 -24.10
N LYS A 299 -9.44 26.30 -23.58
CA LYS A 299 -10.57 25.37 -23.35
C LYS A 299 -10.17 24.21 -22.44
N THR A 300 -9.42 24.56 -21.40
CA THR A 300 -8.78 23.60 -20.50
C THR A 300 -9.15 23.93 -19.07
N TRP A 301 -9.60 22.92 -18.34
CA TRP A 301 -9.63 22.95 -16.89
C TRP A 301 -8.30 22.44 -16.33
N THR A 302 -7.79 23.04 -15.26
CA THR A 302 -6.62 22.58 -14.50
C THR A 302 -6.91 22.63 -13.00
N GLY A 303 -6.48 21.62 -12.27
CA GLY A 303 -6.71 21.54 -10.83
C GLY A 303 -5.98 20.34 -10.21
N SER A 304 -6.44 19.90 -9.04
CA SER A 304 -5.96 18.69 -8.38
C SER A 304 -7.08 18.13 -7.50
N ALA A 305 -8.06 17.49 -8.13
CA ALA A 305 -9.25 16.96 -7.45
C ALA A 305 -9.63 15.57 -7.97
N GLU A 306 -10.02 14.68 -7.07
CA GLU A 306 -10.59 13.35 -7.42
C GLU A 306 -11.97 13.46 -8.10
N SER A 307 -12.63 14.61 -7.93
CA SER A 307 -13.92 14.91 -8.55
C SER A 307 -14.04 16.40 -8.84
N VAL A 308 -14.47 16.73 -10.05
CA VAL A 308 -14.80 18.10 -10.45
C VAL A 308 -16.18 18.13 -11.11
N THR A 309 -17.02 19.05 -10.65
CA THR A 309 -18.35 19.32 -11.20
C THR A 309 -18.37 20.66 -11.92
N PHE A 310 -18.90 20.63 -13.15
CA PHE A 310 -19.15 21.78 -13.99
C PHE A 310 -20.66 22.05 -14.00
N THR A 311 -21.07 23.24 -13.54
CA THR A 311 -22.47 23.67 -13.54
C THR A 311 -22.68 24.73 -14.61
N ASN A 312 -23.63 24.51 -15.52
CA ASN A 312 -23.95 25.50 -16.53
C ASN A 312 -24.91 26.57 -15.99
N THR A 313 -24.37 27.75 -15.67
CA THR A 313 -25.18 28.89 -15.23
C THR A 313 -25.60 29.80 -16.38
N SER A 314 -25.17 29.53 -17.61
CA SER A 314 -25.54 30.28 -18.80
C SER A 314 -26.89 29.84 -19.35
N ALA A 315 -27.66 30.80 -19.90
CA ALA A 315 -28.85 30.50 -20.70
C ALA A 315 -28.52 29.73 -22.02
N LYS A 316 -27.25 29.72 -22.45
CA LYS A 316 -26.79 28.99 -23.63
C LYS A 316 -26.28 27.61 -23.23
N GLN A 317 -26.71 26.60 -23.99
CA GLN A 317 -26.20 25.24 -23.85
C GLN A 317 -24.71 25.14 -24.22
N TRP A 318 -23.98 24.25 -23.55
CA TRP A 318 -22.70 23.77 -24.02
C TRP A 318 -22.90 22.60 -24.98
N ARG A 319 -22.01 22.45 -25.96
CA ARG A 319 -22.01 21.30 -26.87
C ARG A 319 -20.62 20.69 -26.93
N ILE A 320 -20.42 19.57 -26.25
CA ILE A 320 -19.11 18.94 -26.06
C ILE A 320 -19.02 17.70 -26.94
N VAL A 321 -18.03 17.67 -27.84
CA VAL A 321 -17.78 16.57 -28.79
C VAL A 321 -16.92 15.50 -28.12
N SER A 322 -15.85 15.94 -27.49
CA SER A 322 -14.91 15.08 -26.78
C SER A 322 -14.19 15.82 -25.67
N MET A 323 -13.52 15.04 -24.83
CA MET A 323 -12.59 15.57 -23.85
C MET A 323 -11.41 14.62 -23.66
N THR A 324 -10.27 15.20 -23.35
CA THR A 324 -9.10 14.47 -22.83
C THR A 324 -8.92 14.82 -21.38
N VAL A 325 -9.07 13.82 -20.51
CA VAL A 325 -8.91 13.96 -19.06
C VAL A 325 -7.52 13.44 -18.71
N THR A 326 -6.68 14.29 -18.14
CA THR A 326 -5.41 13.91 -17.52
C THR A 326 -5.59 13.79 -16.02
N TYR A 327 -5.15 12.67 -15.46
CA TYR A 327 -5.24 12.38 -14.04
C TYR A 327 -3.93 11.78 -13.56
N ALA A 328 -3.60 12.05 -12.31
CA ALA A 328 -2.50 11.42 -11.62
C ALA A 328 -2.71 9.91 -11.65
N GLY A 329 -1.72 9.17 -12.12
CA GLY A 329 -1.72 7.73 -12.04
C GLY A 329 -0.37 7.25 -11.57
N TYR A 330 -0.32 6.00 -11.14
CA TYR A 330 0.95 5.33 -10.87
C TYR A 330 1.23 4.34 -12.01
N PRO A 331 2.46 4.29 -12.54
CA PRO A 331 2.85 3.26 -13.50
C PRO A 331 2.82 1.92 -12.77
N GLY A 332 1.69 1.24 -12.92
CA GLY A 332 1.31 0.01 -12.24
C GLY A 332 -0.09 -0.31 -12.72
N ASN A 333 -0.21 -0.83 -13.94
CA ASN A 333 -1.51 -1.24 -14.46
C ASN A 333 -1.83 -2.61 -13.86
N ILE A 334 -2.63 -2.62 -12.81
CA ILE A 334 -2.93 -3.83 -12.05
C ILE A 334 -4.40 -4.15 -12.29
N ALA A 335 -4.63 -5.07 -13.22
CA ALA A 335 -5.94 -5.62 -13.48
C ALA A 335 -5.99 -7.07 -12.99
N GLY A 336 -7.16 -7.51 -12.52
CA GLY A 336 -7.39 -8.92 -12.18
C GLY A 336 -6.73 -9.41 -10.90
N ASN A 337 -6.38 -8.53 -9.95
CA ASN A 337 -5.74 -8.95 -8.71
C ASN A 337 -6.72 -9.62 -7.73
N VAL A 338 -6.52 -10.91 -7.46
CA VAL A 338 -7.33 -11.69 -6.50
C VAL A 338 -6.82 -11.58 -5.06
N LEU A 339 -5.64 -11.02 -4.85
CA LEU A 339 -5.12 -10.76 -3.50
C LEU A 339 -6.03 -9.76 -2.78
N LYS A 340 -6.15 -9.95 -1.47
CA LYS A 340 -6.85 -9.05 -0.55
C LYS A 340 -5.86 -8.45 0.41
N GLY A 341 -6.11 -7.20 0.81
CA GLY A 341 -5.32 -6.48 1.80
C GLY A 341 -5.97 -6.47 3.17
N ALA A 342 -5.18 -6.60 4.22
CA ALA A 342 -5.62 -6.38 5.60
C ALA A 342 -5.28 -4.94 6.01
N ALA A 343 -6.27 -4.03 6.04
CA ALA A 343 -6.05 -2.64 6.48
C ALA A 343 -5.81 -2.54 8.00
N GLU A 344 -6.35 -3.49 8.74
CA GLU A 344 -6.22 -3.65 10.18
C GLU A 344 -5.91 -5.12 10.52
N ASP A 345 -5.67 -5.43 11.78
CA ASP A 345 -5.51 -6.82 12.22
C ASP A 345 -6.83 -7.58 12.03
N ILE A 346 -6.79 -8.67 11.25
CA ILE A 346 -7.98 -9.50 10.97
C ILE A 346 -7.74 -10.98 11.32
N GLU A 347 -8.82 -11.72 11.53
CA GLU A 347 -8.75 -13.17 11.78
C GLU A 347 -8.24 -13.93 10.54
N ALA A 348 -7.23 -14.80 10.75
CA ALA A 348 -6.64 -15.61 9.68
C ALA A 348 -7.45 -16.87 9.33
N ALA A 349 -8.26 -17.38 10.26
CA ALA A 349 -9.01 -18.62 10.06
C ALA A 349 -9.86 -18.55 8.77
N GLY A 350 -9.73 -19.59 7.93
CA GLY A 350 -10.44 -19.71 6.65
C GLY A 350 -9.85 -18.88 5.50
N LYS A 351 -8.72 -18.20 5.70
CA LYS A 351 -8.00 -17.41 4.67
C LYS A 351 -6.67 -18.06 4.34
N TYR A 352 -6.14 -17.79 3.14
CA TYR A 352 -4.79 -18.25 2.80
C TYR A 352 -3.76 -17.16 3.07
N ILE A 353 -2.75 -17.49 3.87
CA ILE A 353 -1.69 -16.58 4.31
C ILE A 353 -0.35 -17.02 3.76
N LEU A 354 0.55 -16.07 3.50
CA LEU A 354 1.92 -16.40 3.12
C LEU A 354 2.61 -17.17 4.27
N ALA A 355 3.12 -18.36 3.97
CA ALA A 355 3.83 -19.20 4.92
C ALA A 355 4.90 -20.06 4.22
N LYS A 356 5.86 -20.54 5.00
CA LYS A 356 6.84 -21.57 4.63
C LYS A 356 6.88 -22.63 5.73
N PRO A 357 5.94 -23.59 5.74
CA PRO A 357 5.95 -24.68 6.72
C PRO A 357 7.19 -25.57 6.57
N ASP A 358 7.58 -26.23 7.65
CA ASP A 358 8.75 -27.09 7.67
C ASP A 358 8.65 -28.22 6.63
N GLY A 359 9.64 -28.28 5.73
CA GLY A 359 9.69 -29.27 4.66
C GLY A 359 8.77 -29.00 3.48
N GLU A 360 8.04 -27.89 3.47
CA GLU A 360 7.12 -27.50 2.41
C GLU A 360 7.60 -26.21 1.71
N PRO A 361 7.27 -26.02 0.42
CA PRO A 361 7.64 -24.81 -0.31
C PRO A 361 6.91 -23.57 0.21
N VAL A 362 7.49 -22.40 -0.01
CA VAL A 362 6.83 -21.13 0.34
C VAL A 362 5.59 -20.88 -0.53
N GLY A 363 4.52 -20.36 0.07
CA GLY A 363 3.26 -20.15 -0.64
C GLY A 363 2.15 -19.59 0.24
N PHE A 364 0.94 -19.48 -0.31
CA PHE A 364 -0.26 -19.16 0.45
C PHE A 364 -0.93 -20.43 0.98
N TYR A 365 -1.05 -20.57 2.30
CA TYR A 365 -1.59 -21.74 2.98
C TYR A 365 -2.87 -21.39 3.73
N LEU A 366 -3.86 -22.29 3.69
CA LEU A 366 -5.10 -22.12 4.44
C LEU A 366 -4.81 -22.11 5.95
N ALA A 367 -5.07 -20.99 6.61
CA ALA A 367 -4.91 -20.85 8.05
C ALA A 367 -6.15 -21.37 8.79
N SER A 368 -5.94 -22.17 9.83
CA SER A 368 -7.00 -22.61 10.74
C SER A 368 -7.25 -21.65 11.89
N THR A 369 -6.23 -20.86 12.26
CA THR A 369 -6.21 -19.95 13.40
C THR A 369 -5.19 -18.84 13.16
N GLY A 370 -5.20 -17.79 13.99
CA GLY A 370 -4.18 -16.75 14.00
C GLY A 370 -4.71 -15.39 13.52
N THR A 371 -3.79 -14.45 13.32
CA THR A 371 -4.10 -13.07 12.94
C THR A 371 -3.26 -12.67 11.74
N ILE A 372 -3.91 -12.12 10.72
CA ILE A 372 -3.26 -11.42 9.62
C ILE A 372 -3.06 -9.99 10.10
N LYS A 373 -1.80 -9.57 10.25
CA LYS A 373 -1.48 -8.22 10.71
C LYS A 373 -1.83 -7.17 9.66
N ALA A 374 -2.17 -5.98 10.12
CA ALA A 374 -2.35 -4.81 9.27
C ALA A 374 -1.17 -4.65 8.29
N GLY A 375 -1.50 -4.32 7.04
CA GLY A 375 -0.57 -4.09 5.95
C GLY A 375 0.01 -5.33 5.28
N LYS A 376 -0.62 -6.50 5.48
CA LYS A 376 -0.29 -7.77 4.79
C LYS A 376 -1.35 -8.09 3.72
N ALA A 377 -0.94 -8.85 2.72
CA ALA A 377 -1.84 -9.39 1.70
C ALA A 377 -2.15 -10.87 1.95
N TYR A 378 -3.32 -11.32 1.53
CA TYR A 378 -3.82 -12.68 1.70
C TYR A 378 -4.73 -13.07 0.52
N LEU A 379 -5.19 -14.33 0.48
CA LEU A 379 -6.26 -14.74 -0.44
C LEU A 379 -7.49 -15.16 0.35
N GLU A 380 -8.65 -14.79 -0.17
CA GLU A 380 -9.92 -15.38 0.25
C GLU A 380 -10.12 -16.76 -0.37
N SER A 381 -11.10 -17.51 0.16
CA SER A 381 -11.40 -18.88 -0.20
C SER A 381 -11.32 -19.13 -1.71
N ALA A 382 -10.37 -19.97 -2.11
CA ALA A 382 -10.03 -20.25 -3.50
C ALA A 382 -10.21 -21.74 -3.85
N GLY A 383 -11.29 -22.34 -3.35
CA GLY A 383 -11.58 -23.77 -3.50
C GLY A 383 -11.16 -24.61 -2.28
N ASN A 384 -11.21 -25.94 -2.41
CA ASN A 384 -10.96 -26.91 -1.32
C ASN A 384 -9.50 -27.38 -1.29
N VAL A 385 -8.56 -26.47 -1.57
CA VAL A 385 -7.15 -26.78 -1.76
C VAL A 385 -6.35 -26.37 -0.53
N LYS A 386 -5.27 -27.08 -0.18
CA LYS A 386 -4.54 -26.79 1.07
C LYS A 386 -3.63 -25.56 0.97
N ALA A 387 -3.05 -25.33 -0.21
CA ALA A 387 -2.09 -24.27 -0.43
C ALA A 387 -1.86 -23.97 -1.92
N PHE A 388 -1.24 -22.82 -2.14
CA PHE A 388 -0.77 -22.26 -3.42
C PHE A 388 0.73 -21.93 -3.27
N TYR A 389 1.63 -22.76 -3.80
CA TYR A 389 3.09 -22.57 -3.68
C TYR A 389 3.76 -21.76 -4.80
N PHE A 390 4.76 -20.97 -4.44
CA PHE A 390 5.63 -20.29 -5.40
C PHE A 390 6.69 -21.26 -5.96
N ASP A 391 6.90 -21.27 -7.29
CA ASP A 391 7.97 -22.05 -7.92
C ASP A 391 9.34 -21.41 -7.62
N GLU A 392 10.34 -22.22 -7.29
CA GLU A 392 11.70 -21.77 -6.97
C GLU A 392 12.52 -21.45 -8.23
N ASP A 393 12.17 -22.04 -9.40
CA ASP A 393 13.07 -22.09 -10.56
C ASP A 393 12.69 -21.24 -11.78
N ASP A 394 11.48 -20.68 -11.91
CA ASP A 394 11.19 -19.66 -12.93
C ASP A 394 9.82 -18.99 -12.71
N ALA A 395 9.72 -17.73 -13.14
CA ALA A 395 8.55 -16.88 -12.97
C ALA A 395 7.27 -17.47 -13.62
N THR A 396 6.13 -17.27 -12.94
CA THR A 396 4.73 -17.31 -13.46
C THR A 396 3.87 -18.57 -13.31
N GLY A 397 3.99 -19.37 -12.24
CA GLY A 397 2.91 -20.32 -11.90
C GLY A 397 2.93 -20.88 -10.49
N ILE A 398 1.75 -20.94 -9.85
CA ILE A 398 1.54 -21.56 -8.54
C ILE A 398 0.54 -22.71 -8.64
N ARG A 399 0.89 -23.86 -8.09
CA ARG A 399 0.04 -25.07 -8.11
C ARG A 399 -0.82 -25.16 -6.85
N SER A 400 -2.07 -25.56 -7.02
CA SER A 400 -2.92 -26.11 -5.95
C SER A 400 -2.49 -27.54 -5.58
N ILE A 401 -2.61 -27.90 -4.29
CA ILE A 401 -2.73 -29.30 -3.86
C ILE A 401 -4.19 -29.62 -3.54
N ASP A 402 -4.75 -30.52 -4.34
CA ASP A 402 -5.96 -31.27 -4.00
C ASP A 402 -5.72 -32.14 -2.77
N ASN A 403 -6.77 -32.32 -1.97
CA ASN A 403 -6.80 -32.77 -0.57
C ASN A 403 -6.22 -34.18 -0.28
N GLY A 404 -4.94 -34.41 -0.58
CA GLY A 404 -4.23 -35.67 -0.43
C GLY A 404 -2.73 -35.46 -0.54
N GLN A 405 -1.96 -36.26 0.20
CA GLN A 405 -0.49 -36.24 0.27
C GLN A 405 0.19 -35.93 -1.07
N LEU A 406 1.31 -35.22 -1.03
CA LEU A 406 2.31 -35.25 -2.09
C LEU A 406 2.60 -36.71 -2.47
N PRO A 407 2.53 -37.04 -3.77
CA PRO A 407 3.70 -37.62 -4.37
C PRO A 407 4.13 -36.75 -5.54
N PHE A 408 5.44 -36.69 -5.77
CA PHE A 408 5.97 -36.52 -7.11
C PHE A 408 5.37 -37.63 -7.99
N ASP A 409 4.18 -37.38 -8.55
CA ASP A 409 3.48 -38.36 -9.37
C ASP A 409 4.31 -38.50 -10.64
N ASN A 410 5.05 -39.59 -10.72
CA ASN A 410 5.93 -40.05 -11.80
C ASN A 410 5.12 -40.27 -13.09
N ARG A 411 4.36 -39.27 -13.56
CA ARG A 411 3.60 -39.30 -14.80
C ARG A 411 4.60 -39.17 -15.94
N ILE A 412 5.02 -40.33 -16.41
CA ILE A 412 5.95 -40.49 -17.51
C ILE A 412 5.12 -40.57 -18.79
N TYR A 413 5.46 -39.77 -19.80
CA TYR A 413 4.89 -39.85 -21.14
C TYR A 413 5.99 -40.11 -22.17
N ASN A 414 5.62 -40.68 -23.31
CA ASN A 414 6.49 -40.64 -24.48
C ASN A 414 6.38 -39.28 -25.19
N VAL A 415 7.24 -39.04 -26.18
CA VAL A 415 7.22 -37.81 -27.00
C VAL A 415 5.92 -37.60 -27.79
N ALA A 416 5.08 -38.63 -27.94
CA ALA A 416 3.77 -38.57 -28.59
C ALA A 416 2.62 -38.29 -27.58
N GLY A 417 2.94 -37.99 -26.32
CA GLY A 417 1.94 -37.66 -25.29
C GLY A 417 1.19 -38.87 -24.70
N GLN A 418 1.63 -40.10 -25.00
CA GLN A 418 1.02 -41.30 -24.43
C GLN A 418 1.62 -41.61 -23.06
N ARG A 419 0.76 -41.96 -22.08
CA ARG A 419 1.17 -42.30 -20.71
C ARG A 419 1.95 -43.62 -20.66
N LEU A 420 3.07 -43.62 -19.94
CA LEU A 420 3.96 -44.77 -19.72
C LEU A 420 3.90 -45.21 -18.25
N GLN A 421 3.99 -46.52 -18.02
CA GLN A 421 4.02 -47.12 -16.68
C GLN A 421 5.40 -47.05 -16.01
N ARG A 422 6.47 -46.84 -16.79
CA ARG A 422 7.86 -46.67 -16.35
C ARG A 422 8.67 -46.00 -17.46
N MET A 423 9.83 -45.44 -17.14
CA MET A 423 10.72 -44.85 -18.14
C MET A 423 11.23 -45.93 -19.09
N GLN A 424 11.27 -45.59 -20.38
CA GLN A 424 11.78 -46.45 -21.44
C GLN A 424 13.09 -45.89 -21.99
N LYS A 425 13.90 -46.75 -22.62
CA LYS A 425 15.11 -46.33 -23.32
C LYS A 425 14.75 -45.28 -24.39
N GLY A 426 15.40 -44.12 -24.39
CA GLY A 426 15.05 -42.97 -25.21
C GLY A 426 14.53 -41.77 -24.40
N ILE A 427 13.87 -40.83 -25.07
CA ILE A 427 13.35 -39.59 -24.45
C ILE A 427 11.99 -39.86 -23.81
N ASN A 428 11.89 -39.53 -22.52
CA ASN A 428 10.67 -39.58 -21.71
C ASN A 428 10.30 -38.14 -21.31
N ILE A 429 9.02 -37.84 -21.21
CA ILE A 429 8.52 -36.58 -20.63
C ILE A 429 8.07 -36.89 -19.22
N VAL A 430 8.75 -36.35 -18.20
CA VAL A 430 8.38 -36.52 -16.79
C VAL A 430 8.15 -35.14 -16.22
N ASN A 431 6.93 -34.88 -15.73
CA ASN A 431 6.55 -33.58 -15.17
C ASN A 431 6.85 -32.40 -16.11
N GLY A 432 6.63 -32.59 -17.42
CA GLY A 432 6.88 -31.57 -18.45
C GLY A 432 8.34 -31.44 -18.91
N LYS A 433 9.30 -32.12 -18.27
CA LYS A 433 10.72 -32.08 -18.65
C LYS A 433 11.12 -33.30 -19.49
N LYS A 434 11.97 -33.09 -20.51
CA LYS A 434 12.54 -34.16 -21.35
C LYS A 434 13.70 -34.85 -20.63
N ILE A 435 13.61 -36.16 -20.42
CA ILE A 435 14.63 -37.00 -19.77
C ILE A 435 15.09 -38.09 -20.73
N LEU A 436 16.39 -38.16 -21.03
CA LEU A 436 16.98 -39.20 -21.87
C LEU A 436 17.48 -40.37 -21.01
N VAL A 437 16.89 -41.55 -21.20
CA VAL A 437 17.36 -42.80 -20.59
C VAL A 437 18.18 -43.58 -21.62
N LYS A 438 19.47 -43.79 -21.32
CA LYS A 438 20.44 -44.40 -22.25
C LYS A 438 20.28 -45.91 -22.42
#